data_AF-A0A7J0F169-F1
#
_entry.id   AF-A0A7J0F169-F1
#
_cell.length_a   1.000
_cell.length_b   1.000
_cell.length_c   1.000
_cell.angle_alpha   90.00
_cell.angle_beta   90.00
_cell.angle_gamma   90.00
#
_symmetry.space_group_name_H-M   'P 1'
#
loop_
_entity.id
_entity.type
_entity.pdbx_description
1 polymer ?
#
loop_
_entity_poly.entity_id
_entity_poly.type
_entity_poly.pdbx_seq_one_letter_code
_entity_poly.pdbx_strand_id
1 'polypeptide(L)'
;MAEALVGGAFLSATLQVLFDRLASRGVLNLFRGPKPNDGDKLLRKLKLKLMELDLVLDDAEKKQFTHQSVKNWLEELKDAVYHAEDLLDKIATEALRLKVESQCQSGPNQVRAPISTSCSVLDAELVSKIEKVVDRLDYFTKQKDVLGLKQVASQKWSYRRPINFCSG
;
A
#
# COMPACT_ATOMS: atom_id res chain seq x y z
N MET A 1 1.05 -30.98 11.31
CA MET A 1 0.11 -30.09 12.01
C MET A 1 -0.60 -29.27 10.95
N ALA A 2 -1.92 -29.20 11.03
CA ALA A 2 -2.77 -28.60 10.01
C ALA A 2 -2.74 -27.07 10.08
N GLU A 3 -2.38 -26.41 8.98
CA GLU A 3 -2.80 -25.03 8.74
C GLU A 3 -3.92 -25.06 7.72
N ALA A 4 -5.13 -25.12 8.27
CA ALA A 4 -6.36 -25.03 7.52
C ALA A 4 -6.60 -23.56 7.11
N LEU A 5 -6.85 -23.37 5.81
CA LEU A 5 -7.81 -22.40 5.28
C LEU A 5 -7.76 -20.99 5.87
N VAL A 6 -6.73 -20.20 5.55
CA VAL A 6 -6.83 -18.73 5.59
C VAL A 6 -7.08 -18.22 4.17
N GLY A 7 -8.25 -18.53 3.62
CA GLY A 7 -8.73 -17.94 2.37
C GLY A 7 -9.83 -16.94 2.68
N GLY A 8 -9.61 -15.64 2.46
CA GLY A 8 -10.55 -14.57 2.76
C GLY A 8 -9.89 -13.36 3.43
N ALA A 9 -9.43 -13.56 4.67
CA ALA A 9 -9.04 -12.44 5.53
C ALA A 9 -7.57 -11.99 5.35
N PHE A 10 -6.73 -12.84 4.75
CA PHE A 10 -5.29 -12.64 4.77
C PHE A 10 -4.87 -11.39 3.99
N LEU A 11 -5.31 -11.27 2.73
CA LEU A 11 -4.92 -10.17 1.87
C LEU A 11 -5.46 -8.84 2.34
N SER A 12 -6.72 -8.80 2.78
CA SER A 12 -7.30 -7.56 3.31
C SER A 12 -6.56 -7.08 4.58
N ALA A 13 -6.19 -7.99 5.48
CA ALA A 13 -5.40 -7.65 6.66
C ALA A 13 -4.00 -7.13 6.28
N THR A 14 -3.30 -7.77 5.34
CA THR A 14 -2.00 -7.31 4.85
C THR A 14 -2.10 -5.94 4.17
N LEU A 15 -3.13 -5.70 3.35
CA LEU A 15 -3.38 -4.40 2.73
C LEU A 15 -3.64 -3.30 3.76
N GLN A 16 -4.37 -3.60 4.85
CA GLN A 16 -4.56 -2.66 5.95
C GLN A 16 -3.23 -2.28 6.63
N VAL A 17 -2.37 -3.26 6.91
CA VAL A 17 -1.02 -3.02 7.46
C VAL A 17 -0.20 -2.14 6.52
N LEU A 18 -0.25 -2.43 5.21
CA LEU A 18 0.40 -1.61 4.18
C LEU A 18 -0.12 -0.18 4.16
N PHE A 19 -1.44 0.03 4.29
CA PHE A 19 -2.03 1.38 4.35
C PHE A 19 -1.59 2.15 5.59
N ASP A 20 -1.50 1.48 6.75
CA ASP A 20 -0.98 2.09 7.98
C ASP A 20 0.49 2.49 7.83
N ARG A 21 1.32 1.60 7.27
CA ARG A 21 2.73 1.88 6.98
C ARG A 21 2.91 3.01 5.98
N LEU A 22 2.10 3.08 4.92
CA LEU A 22 2.09 4.19 3.95
C LEU A 22 1.62 5.51 4.57
N ALA A 23 0.75 5.45 5.59
CA ALA A 23 0.30 6.61 6.35
C ALA A 23 1.28 6.99 7.48
N SER A 24 2.27 6.15 7.77
CA SER A 24 3.25 6.38 8.82
C SER A 24 4.09 7.61 8.53
N ARG A 25 4.23 8.47 9.54
CA ARG A 25 5.05 9.69 9.46
C ARG A 25 6.51 9.39 9.10
N GLY A 26 7.05 8.23 9.50
CA GLY A 26 8.42 7.83 9.17
C GLY A 26 8.61 7.71 7.66
N VAL A 27 7.73 6.94 7.00
CA VAL A 27 7.71 6.77 5.56
C VAL A 27 7.43 8.11 4.88
N LEU A 28 6.37 8.82 5.26
CA LEU A 28 6.00 10.10 4.64
C LEU A 28 7.11 11.16 4.73
N ASN A 29 7.80 11.26 5.87
CA ASN A 29 8.87 12.25 6.05
C ASN A 29 10.08 11.98 5.16
N LEU A 30 10.33 10.74 4.76
CA LEU A 30 11.39 10.42 3.81
C LEU A 30 11.08 10.96 2.40
N PHE A 31 9.83 10.85 1.96
CA PHE A 31 9.41 11.35 0.64
C PHE A 31 9.12 12.86 0.66
N ARG A 32 8.93 13.44 1.84
CA ARG A 32 8.71 14.86 2.08
C ARG A 32 10.02 15.64 1.98
N GLY A 33 10.54 15.76 0.77
CA GLY A 33 11.61 16.72 0.45
C GLY A 33 11.11 18.18 0.54
N PRO A 34 12.00 19.17 0.40
CA PRO A 34 11.65 20.60 0.46
C PRO A 34 10.70 21.09 -0.65
N LYS A 35 10.36 20.24 -1.62
CA LYS A 35 9.38 20.49 -2.69
C LYS A 35 8.37 19.34 -2.74
N PRO A 36 7.16 19.57 -3.28
CA PRO A 36 6.21 18.49 -3.56
C PRO A 36 6.80 17.58 -4.65
N ASN A 37 7.66 16.67 -4.23
CA ASN A 37 8.46 15.81 -5.09
C ASN A 37 7.61 14.63 -5.57
N ASP A 38 8.02 14.04 -6.69
CA ASP A 38 7.43 12.85 -7.30
C ASP A 38 7.19 11.69 -6.33
N GLY A 39 7.95 11.62 -5.23
CA GLY A 39 7.79 10.64 -4.15
C GLY A 39 6.40 10.62 -3.49
N ASP A 40 5.86 11.77 -3.11
CA ASP A 40 4.51 11.87 -2.55
C ASP A 40 3.44 11.41 -3.55
N LYS A 41 3.66 11.70 -4.85
CA LYS A 41 2.77 11.29 -5.93
C LYS A 41 2.84 9.77 -6.15
N LEU A 42 4.03 9.18 -6.05
CA LEU A 42 4.24 7.74 -6.14
C LEU A 42 3.56 6.99 -5.00
N LEU A 43 3.73 7.44 -3.75
CA LEU A 43 3.04 6.83 -2.60
C LEU A 43 1.51 6.94 -2.73
N ARG A 44 1.00 8.09 -3.19
CA ARG A 44 -0.43 8.26 -3.45
C ARG A 44 -0.94 7.31 -4.54
N LYS A 45 -0.17 7.13 -5.63
CA LYS A 45 -0.52 6.16 -6.68
C LYS A 45 -0.53 4.72 -6.15
N LEU A 46 0.49 4.33 -5.40
CA LEU A 46 0.57 3.00 -4.77
C LEU A 46 -0.66 2.74 -3.90
N LYS A 47 -1.01 3.70 -3.03
CA LYS A 47 -2.19 3.62 -2.17
C LYS A 47 -3.47 3.44 -2.98
N LEU A 48 -3.68 4.25 -4.02
CA LEU A 48 -4.87 4.16 -4.87
C LEU A 48 -5.00 2.79 -5.54
N LYS A 49 -3.90 2.26 -6.07
CA LYS A 49 -3.88 0.94 -6.73
C LYS A 49 -4.19 -0.19 -5.76
N LEU A 50 -3.61 -0.16 -4.56
CA LEU A 50 -3.90 -1.13 -3.50
C LEU A 50 -5.38 -1.06 -3.07
N MET A 51 -5.97 0.14 -2.95
CA MET A 51 -7.40 0.30 -2.65
C MET A 51 -8.29 -0.27 -3.77
N GLU A 52 -7.90 -0.06 -5.02
CA GLU A 52 -8.64 -0.59 -6.17
C GLU A 52 -8.64 -2.12 -6.22
N LEU A 53 -7.57 -2.74 -5.72
CA LEU A 53 -7.41 -4.19 -5.61
C LEU A 53 -8.17 -4.75 -4.39
N ASP A 54 -8.17 -4.04 -3.26
CA ASP A 54 -8.99 -4.37 -2.08
C ASP A 54 -10.48 -4.54 -2.43
N LEU A 55 -11.01 -3.66 -3.29
CA LEU A 55 -12.41 -3.72 -3.72
C LEU A 55 -12.77 -4.93 -4.59
N VAL A 56 -11.80 -5.52 -5.29
CA VAL A 56 -12.02 -6.71 -6.12
C VAL A 56 -11.60 -8.00 -5.44
N LEU A 57 -10.90 -7.91 -4.30
CA LEU A 57 -10.41 -9.07 -3.58
C LEU A 57 -11.56 -9.96 -3.09
N ASP A 58 -12.62 -9.39 -2.52
CA ASP A 58 -13.79 -10.15 -2.07
C ASP A 58 -14.47 -10.93 -3.21
N ASP A 59 -14.62 -10.34 -4.40
CA ASP A 59 -15.18 -11.02 -5.58
C ASP A 59 -14.21 -12.08 -6.15
N ALA A 60 -12.91 -11.77 -6.16
CA ALA A 60 -11.87 -12.69 -6.60
C ALA A 60 -11.79 -13.94 -5.71
N GLU A 61 -11.84 -13.77 -4.39
CA GLU A 61 -11.78 -14.88 -3.43
C GLU A 61 -13.01 -15.80 -3.53
N LYS A 62 -14.19 -15.26 -3.84
CA LYS A 62 -15.38 -16.05 -4.14
C LYS A 62 -15.21 -16.84 -5.43
N LYS A 63 -14.64 -16.22 -6.46
CA LYS A 63 -14.44 -16.82 -7.79
C LYS A 63 -13.23 -17.74 -7.89
N GLN A 64 -12.29 -17.72 -6.92
CA GLN A 64 -11.08 -18.55 -6.97
C GLN A 64 -11.36 -20.05 -6.98
N PHE A 65 -12.49 -20.48 -6.40
CA PHE A 65 -12.93 -21.88 -6.38
C PHE A 65 -13.58 -22.32 -7.69
N THR A 66 -14.03 -21.37 -8.50
CA THR A 66 -14.76 -21.62 -9.75
C THR A 66 -13.87 -21.41 -10.98
N HIS A 67 -12.92 -20.47 -10.91
CA HIS A 67 -12.06 -20.09 -12.03
C HIS A 67 -10.58 -20.19 -11.65
N GLN A 68 -9.88 -21.16 -12.22
CA GLN A 68 -8.45 -21.36 -12.02
C GLN A 68 -7.62 -20.12 -12.42
N SER A 69 -8.05 -19.36 -13.43
CA SER A 69 -7.40 -18.11 -13.83
C SER A 69 -7.45 -17.04 -12.73
N VAL A 70 -8.55 -16.97 -11.97
CA VAL A 70 -8.69 -16.04 -10.84
C VAL A 70 -7.83 -16.49 -9.66
N LYS A 71 -7.72 -17.81 -9.43
CA LYS A 71 -6.80 -18.36 -8.43
C LYS A 71 -5.34 -17.98 -8.72
N ASN A 72 -4.87 -18.21 -9.94
CA ASN A 72 -3.51 -17.86 -10.32
C ASN A 72 -3.27 -16.34 -10.22
N TRP A 73 -4.26 -15.52 -10.61
CA TRP A 73 -4.19 -14.06 -10.45
C TRP A 73 -4.07 -13.64 -8.98
N LEU A 74 -4.81 -14.28 -8.07
CA LEU A 74 -4.72 -14.02 -6.63
C LEU A 74 -3.38 -14.43 -6.04
N GLU A 75 -2.81 -15.57 -6.46
CA GLU A 75 -1.49 -16.02 -6.00
C GLU A 75 -0.39 -15.04 -6.43
N GLU A 76 -0.43 -14.57 -7.68
CA GLU A 76 0.51 -13.57 -8.18
C GLU A 76 0.33 -12.19 -7.52
N LEU A 77 -0.92 -11.82 -7.21
CA LEU A 77 -1.21 -10.59 -6.47
C LEU A 77 -0.64 -10.66 -5.05
N LYS A 78 -0.75 -11.80 -4.36
CA LYS A 78 -0.13 -12.02 -3.03
C LYS A 78 1.36 -11.75 -3.07
N ASP A 79 2.06 -12.33 -4.04
CA ASP A 79 3.50 -12.14 -4.20
C ASP A 79 3.87 -10.66 -4.38
N ALA A 80 3.11 -9.92 -5.20
CA ALA A 80 3.33 -8.49 -5.39
C ALA A 80 3.09 -7.66 -4.12
N VAL A 81 2.07 -8.01 -3.33
CA VAL A 81 1.75 -7.37 -2.05
C VAL A 81 2.84 -7.64 -1.01
N TYR A 82 3.36 -8.87 -0.93
CA TYR A 82 4.49 -9.19 -0.05
C TYR A 82 5.75 -8.41 -0.42
N HIS A 83 6.04 -8.29 -1.72
CA HIS A 83 7.18 -7.49 -2.17
C HIS A 83 7.02 -6.01 -1.82
N ALA A 84 5.80 -5.49 -1.90
CA ALA A 84 5.48 -4.12 -1.48
C ALA A 84 5.70 -3.91 0.03
N GLU A 85 5.30 -4.87 0.86
CA GLU A 85 5.47 -4.83 2.32
C GLU A 85 6.94 -4.84 2.72
N ASP A 86 7.73 -5.77 2.20
CA ASP A 86 9.18 -5.85 2.46
C ASP A 86 9.90 -4.54 2.08
N LEU A 87 9.51 -3.91 0.98
CA LEU A 87 10.08 -2.61 0.57
C LEU A 87 9.69 -1.47 1.52
N LEU A 88 8.43 -1.41 1.97
CA LEU A 88 7.98 -0.39 2.92
C LEU A 88 8.63 -0.56 4.29
N ASP A 89 8.91 -1.79 4.71
CA ASP A 89 9.60 -2.10 5.96
C ASP A 89 11.06 -1.66 5.91
N LYS A 90 11.73 -1.87 4.78
CA LYS A 90 13.07 -1.34 4.52
C LYS A 90 13.09 0.19 4.58
N ILE A 91 12.13 0.84 3.95
CA ILE A 91 11.99 2.30 3.97
C ILE A 91 11.74 2.81 5.40
N ALA A 92 10.84 2.17 6.15
CA ALA A 92 10.58 2.55 7.53
C ALA A 92 11.82 2.37 8.43
N THR A 93 12.58 1.29 8.21
CA THR A 93 13.83 1.02 8.93
C THR A 93 14.88 2.09 8.64
N GLU A 94 15.08 2.44 7.37
CA GLU A 94 15.99 3.52 6.97
C GLU A 94 15.54 4.88 7.53
N ALA A 95 14.23 5.16 7.57
CA ALA A 95 13.68 6.37 8.20
C ALA A 95 14.06 6.48 9.68
N LEU A 96 13.96 5.36 10.39
CA LEU A 96 14.34 5.27 11.81
C LEU A 96 15.85 5.43 11.98
N ARG A 97 16.67 4.82 11.12
CA ARG A 97 18.14 4.96 11.16
C ARG A 97 18.56 6.43 11.05
N LEU A 98 18.06 7.14 10.04
CA LEU A 98 18.34 8.57 9.83
C LEU A 98 17.88 9.43 11.01
N LYS A 99 16.74 9.08 11.62
CA LYS A 99 16.23 9.78 12.81
C LYS A 99 17.17 9.63 14.01
N VAL A 100 17.67 8.42 14.27
CA VAL A 100 18.59 8.13 15.38
C VAL A 100 19.96 8.79 15.14
N GLU A 101 20.50 8.71 13.92
CA GLU A 101 21.78 9.33 13.55
C GLU A 101 21.74 10.86 13.70
N SER A 102 20.62 11.50 13.34
CA SER A 102 20.43 12.95 13.51
C SER A 102 20.37 13.38 14.99
N GLN A 103 19.93 12.50 15.89
CA GLN A 103 19.84 12.79 17.32
C GLN A 103 21.19 12.60 18.05
N CYS A 104 22.04 11.69 17.59
CA CYS A 104 23.38 11.45 18.15
C CYS A 104 24.39 12.57 17.85
N GLN A 105 24.12 13.48 16.90
CA GLN A 105 25.02 14.59 16.56
C GLN A 105 24.87 15.83 17.45
N SER A 106 23.97 15.79 18.46
CA SER A 106 23.72 16.91 19.38
C SER A 106 24.48 16.78 20.71
N GLY A 107 25.79 16.52 20.66
CA GLY A 107 26.69 16.62 21.83
C GLY A 107 27.37 18.00 21.91
N PRO A 108 27.64 18.57 23.11
CA PRO A 108 28.06 19.97 23.27
C PRO A 108 29.47 20.30 22.75
N ASN A 109 30.20 19.32 22.23
CA ASN A 109 31.57 19.53 21.78
C ASN A 109 31.87 18.61 20.58
N GLN A 110 31.57 19.05 19.36
CA GLN A 110 32.31 18.57 18.19
C GLN A 110 32.14 19.43 16.95
N VAL A 111 33.27 19.51 16.23
CA VAL A 111 33.52 20.21 14.99
C VAL A 111 32.54 19.78 13.92
N ARG A 112 31.99 20.77 13.20
CA ARG A 112 31.06 20.61 12.08
C ARG A 112 31.77 19.86 10.94
N ALA A 113 31.83 18.53 11.01
CA ALA A 113 32.13 17.70 9.86
C ALA A 113 31.09 18.06 8.78
N PRO A 114 31.50 18.26 7.51
CA PRO A 114 30.54 18.47 6.45
C PRO A 114 29.64 17.24 6.46
N ILE A 115 28.35 17.48 6.59
CA ILE A 115 27.30 16.46 6.55
C ILE A 115 27.58 15.63 5.31
N SER A 116 28.20 14.47 5.50
CA SER A 116 28.63 13.59 4.43
C SER A 116 27.35 13.01 3.87
N THR A 117 26.73 13.74 2.94
CA THR A 117 26.01 13.34 1.72
C THR A 117 24.99 12.18 1.77
N SER A 118 24.80 11.47 2.87
CA SER A 118 23.90 10.32 3.02
C SER A 118 22.51 10.71 3.54
N CYS A 119 22.34 11.93 4.06
CA CYS A 119 21.16 12.32 4.83
C CYS A 119 20.02 12.98 4.02
N SER A 120 20.07 13.01 2.69
CA SER A 120 19.07 13.71 1.87
C SER A 120 18.46 12.91 0.73
N VAL A 121 18.92 11.69 0.51
CA VAL A 121 18.50 10.92 -0.66
C VAL A 121 17.86 9.66 -0.12
N LEU A 122 16.53 9.66 -0.09
CA LEU A 122 15.82 8.42 -0.39
C LEU A 122 16.56 7.76 -1.55
N ASP A 123 17.24 6.65 -1.27
CA ASP A 123 18.06 5.96 -2.26
C ASP A 123 17.26 5.89 -3.55
N ALA A 124 17.80 6.44 -4.65
CA ALA A 124 17.11 6.43 -5.94
C ALA A 124 16.71 4.99 -6.33
N GLU A 125 17.45 4.02 -5.81
CA GLU A 125 17.14 2.60 -5.84
C GLU A 125 15.81 2.24 -5.16
N LEU A 126 15.53 2.75 -3.95
CA LEU A 126 14.27 2.52 -3.24
C LEU A 126 13.09 3.14 -4.00
N VAL A 127 13.26 4.35 -4.53
CA VAL A 127 12.23 5.01 -5.34
C VAL A 127 11.92 4.19 -6.60
N SER A 128 12.95 3.71 -7.31
CA SER A 128 12.79 2.86 -8.49
C SER A 128 12.13 1.51 -8.16
N LYS A 129 12.43 0.92 -6.99
CA LYS A 129 11.77 -0.31 -6.51
C LYS A 129 10.28 -0.10 -6.25
N ILE A 130 9.90 1.02 -5.63
CA ILE A 130 8.48 1.39 -5.43
C ILE A 130 7.79 1.57 -6.77
N GLU A 131 8.42 2.25 -7.73
CA GLU A 131 7.86 2.40 -9.08
C GLU A 131 7.56 1.05 -9.73
N LYS A 132 8.49 0.10 -9.65
CA LYS A 132 8.29 -1.27 -10.17
C LYS A 132 7.09 -1.97 -9.52
N VAL A 133 6.90 -1.80 -8.21
CA VAL A 133 5.73 -2.35 -7.51
C VAL A 133 4.44 -1.67 -7.97
N VAL A 134 4.45 -0.34 -8.14
CA VAL A 134 3.29 0.39 -8.65
C VAL A 134 2.92 -0.08 -10.07
N ASP A 135 3.89 -0.27 -10.95
CA ASP A 135 3.69 -0.80 -12.30
C ASP A 135 3.11 -2.22 -12.27
N ARG A 136 3.63 -3.08 -11.38
CA ARG A 136 3.12 -4.45 -11.21
C ARG A 136 1.68 -4.46 -10.70
N LEU A 137 1.33 -3.58 -9.76
CA LEU A 137 -0.05 -3.43 -9.28
C LEU A 137 -0.96 -2.81 -10.34
N ASP A 138 -0.47 -1.87 -11.15
CA ASP A 138 -1.22 -1.33 -12.29
C ASP A 138 -1.57 -2.43 -13.30
N TYR A 139 -0.63 -3.34 -13.56
CA TYR A 139 -0.88 -4.52 -14.38
C TYR A 139 -2.01 -5.41 -13.82
N PHE A 140 -2.02 -5.68 -12.52
CA PHE A 140 -3.14 -6.42 -11.90
C PHE A 140 -4.46 -5.65 -11.98
N THR A 141 -4.44 -4.32 -11.84
CA THR A 141 -5.65 -3.51 -12.01
C THR A 141 -6.21 -3.56 -13.43
N LYS A 142 -5.39 -3.77 -14.46
CA LYS A 142 -5.85 -3.97 -15.83
C LYS A 142 -6.32 -5.41 -16.08
N GLN A 143 -5.61 -6.39 -15.52
CA GLN A 143 -5.99 -7.81 -15.63
C GLN A 143 -7.36 -8.09 -15.00
N LYS A 144 -7.71 -7.42 -13.89
CA LYS A 144 -8.99 -7.65 -13.22
C LYS A 144 -10.20 -7.34 -14.15
N ASP A 145 -10.06 -6.36 -15.04
CA ASP A 145 -11.11 -5.96 -15.98
C ASP A 145 -11.31 -7.04 -17.05
N VAL A 146 -10.21 -7.67 -17.49
CA VAL A 146 -10.23 -8.81 -18.41
C VAL A 146 -10.87 -10.04 -17.76
N LEU A 147 -10.63 -10.25 -16.45
CA LEU A 147 -11.22 -11.34 -15.67
C LEU A 147 -12.67 -11.06 -15.23
N GLY A 148 -13.21 -9.87 -15.51
CA GLY A 148 -14.57 -9.49 -15.14
C GLY A 148 -14.81 -9.47 -13.62
N LEU A 149 -13.77 -9.13 -12.85
CA LEU A 149 -13.89 -9.00 -11.39
C LEU A 149 -14.69 -7.75 -11.05
N LYS A 150 -15.73 -7.92 -10.24
CA LYS A 150 -16.61 -6.81 -9.85
C LYS A 150 -16.02 -6.10 -8.64
N GLN A 151 -15.80 -4.80 -8.76
CA GLN A 151 -15.58 -3.97 -7.59
C GLN A 151 -16.83 -4.04 -6.72
N VAL A 152 -16.66 -4.33 -5.43
CA VAL A 152 -17.72 -4.09 -4.44
C VAL A 152 -17.87 -2.58 -4.32
N ALA A 153 -18.60 -1.99 -5.27
CA ALA A 153 -19.17 -0.67 -5.07
C ALA A 153 -20.06 -0.83 -3.84
N SER A 154 -19.63 -0.28 -2.71
CA SER A 154 -20.50 -0.13 -1.55
C SER A 154 -21.76 0.56 -2.07
N GLN A 155 -22.81 -0.24 -2.31
CA GLN A 155 -24.06 0.24 -2.83
C GLN A 155 -24.62 1.08 -1.70
N LYS A 156 -24.38 2.40 -1.82
CA LYS A 156 -25.27 3.49 -1.46
C LYS A 156 -26.51 2.96 -0.75
N TRP A 157 -26.45 2.89 0.58
CA TRP A 157 -27.66 2.77 1.38
C TRP A 157 -28.43 4.07 1.16
N SER A 158 -29.19 4.08 0.06
CA SER A 158 -30.21 5.07 -0.19
C SER A 158 -31.20 4.81 0.93
N TYR A 159 -31.13 5.58 2.00
CA TYR A 159 -32.17 5.61 3.01
C TYR A 159 -33.48 5.87 2.27
N ARG A 160 -34.21 4.79 2.00
CA ARG A 160 -35.57 4.86 1.55
C ARG A 160 -36.31 5.38 2.77
N ARG A 161 -36.42 6.71 2.89
CA ARG A 161 -37.31 7.34 3.85
C ARG A 161 -38.69 6.70 3.61
N PRO A 162 -39.32 6.08 4.61
CA PRO A 162 -40.74 5.81 4.49
C PRO A 162 -41.42 7.16 4.37
N ILE A 163 -42.08 7.39 3.23
CA ILE A 163 -43.06 8.45 3.08
C ILE A 163 -44.19 8.04 4.00
N ASN A 164 -44.25 8.65 5.20
CA ASN A 164 -45.43 8.59 6.04
C ASN A 164 -46.49 9.46 5.37
N PHE A 165 -47.24 8.83 4.48
CA PHE A 165 -48.54 9.29 4.04
C PHE A 165 -49.55 8.78 5.06
N CYS A 166 -50.23 9.67 5.77
CA CYS A 166 -51.59 9.47 6.26
C CYS A 166 -52.12 10.82 6.79
N SER A 167 -52.88 11.48 5.92
CA SER A 167 -53.96 12.39 6.31
C SER A 167 -55.10 11.56 6.91
N GLY A 168 -55.80 12.11 7.90
CA GLY A 168 -57.03 11.58 8.49
C GLY A 168 -57.33 12.29 9.78
#